data_AF-A0A814Z0R5-F1
#
_entry.id   AF-A0A814Z0R5-F1
#
_cell.length_a   1.000
_cell.length_b   1.000
_cell.length_c   1.000
_cell.angle_alpha   90.00
_cell.angle_beta   90.00
_cell.angle_gamma   90.00
#
_symmetry.space_group_name_H-M   'P 1'
#
loop_
_entity.id
_entity.type
_entity.pdbx_description
1 polymer ?
#
loop_
_entity_poly.entity_id
_entity_poly.type
_entity_poly.pdbx_seq_one_letter_code
_entity_poly.pdbx_strand_id
1 'polypeptide(L)'
;MSNGLDSLVSENGCNLSVGQKQLICLARALLKQSKILVIDEATANVDNATDELIQQAIRDKFKECTVLTIAHRLRTVIDSDRILVLSNGEVLEFDTPSSLLANSNSYFTSLVEQTGSNEAEYLRTLANRTNLNTKSVAQKTTIDDGDIIPIMNESDPLLM
;
A
#
# COMPACT_ATOMS: atom_id res chain seq x y z
N MET A 1 11.02 8.76 25.02
CA MET A 1 11.87 8.04 25.99
C MET A 1 13.23 8.73 26.00
N SER A 2 13.83 8.99 27.17
CA SER A 2 15.07 9.78 27.28
C SER A 2 16.33 9.06 26.78
N ASN A 3 16.32 7.72 26.77
CA ASN A 3 17.51 6.92 26.47
C ASN A 3 17.47 6.26 25.07
N GLY A 4 16.52 6.64 24.20
CA GLY A 4 16.43 6.08 22.85
C GLY A 4 16.38 4.54 22.84
N LEU A 5 17.29 3.90 22.11
CA LEU A 5 17.40 2.43 21.99
C LEU A 5 17.82 1.74 23.29
N ASP A 6 18.49 2.44 24.20
CA ASP A 6 18.91 1.91 25.52
C ASP A 6 17.80 2.01 26.58
N SER A 7 16.59 2.41 26.16
CA SER A 7 15.45 2.48 27.07
C SER A 7 15.01 1.08 27.48
N LEU A 8 14.94 0.83 28.79
CA LEU A 8 14.46 -0.44 29.32
C LEU A 8 13.00 -0.67 28.95
N VAL A 9 12.71 -1.86 28.41
CA VAL A 9 11.36 -2.35 28.16
C VAL A 9 10.95 -3.20 29.34
N SER A 10 9.88 -2.81 30.02
CA SER A 10 9.33 -3.57 31.15
C SER A 10 8.67 -4.86 30.67
N GLU A 11 8.33 -5.76 31.59
CA GLU A 11 7.68 -7.04 31.26
C GLU A 11 6.46 -6.83 30.35
N ASN A 12 6.37 -7.64 29.28
CA ASN A 12 5.34 -7.53 28.24
C ASN A 12 5.22 -6.13 27.60
N GLY A 13 6.24 -5.29 27.71
CA GLY A 13 6.26 -3.91 27.25
C GLY A 13 5.21 -3.03 27.94
N CYS A 14 4.89 -3.24 29.21
CA CYS A 14 3.84 -2.48 29.91
C CYS A 14 4.07 -0.95 29.95
N ASN A 15 5.31 -0.49 29.71
CA ASN A 15 5.68 0.91 29.59
C ASN A 15 5.55 1.49 28.16
N LEU A 16 5.02 0.72 27.21
CA LEU A 16 4.78 1.13 25.82
C LEU A 16 3.28 1.20 25.52
N SER A 17 2.87 2.21 24.75
CA SER A 17 1.52 2.25 24.21
C SER A 17 1.28 1.11 23.23
N VAL A 18 0.01 0.78 22.97
CA VAL A 18 -0.36 -0.26 22.00
C VAL A 18 0.21 0.05 20.61
N GLY A 19 0.10 1.31 20.16
CA GLY A 19 0.70 1.76 18.90
C GLY A 19 2.22 1.64 18.87
N GLN A 20 2.92 1.95 19.97
CA GLN A 20 4.38 1.77 20.05
C GLN A 20 4.78 0.29 19.93
N LYS A 21 4.02 -0.62 20.55
CA LYS A 21 4.26 -2.06 20.40
C LYS A 21 4.07 -2.52 18.95
N GLN A 22 3.04 -2.01 18.27
CA GLN A 22 2.80 -2.28 16.85
C GLN A 22 3.96 -1.78 15.97
N LEU A 23 4.42 -0.55 16.17
CA LEU A 23 5.56 0.02 15.44
C LEU A 23 6.85 -0.78 15.65
N ILE A 24 7.12 -1.24 16.87
CA ILE A 24 8.28 -2.09 17.16
C ILE A 24 8.13 -3.45 16.47
N CYS A 25 6.94 -4.03 16.44
CA CYS A 25 6.67 -5.28 15.73
C CYS A 25 6.91 -5.12 14.22
N LEU A 26 6.41 -4.03 13.63
CA LEU A 26 6.65 -3.70 12.24
C LEU A 26 8.16 -3.49 11.95
N ALA A 27 8.86 -2.75 12.81
CA ALA A 27 10.31 -2.55 12.68
C ALA A 27 11.06 -3.88 12.69
N ARG A 28 10.68 -4.82 13.56
CA ARG A 28 11.24 -6.19 13.57
C ARG A 28 10.99 -6.93 12.25
N ALA A 29 9.80 -6.80 11.66
CA ALA A 29 9.48 -7.41 10.38
C ALA A 29 10.32 -6.82 9.24
N LEU A 30 10.47 -5.48 9.22
CA LEU A 30 11.31 -4.75 8.27
C LEU A 30 12.77 -5.19 8.32
N LEU A 31 13.33 -5.36 9.52
CA LEU A 31 14.72 -5.79 9.70
C LEU A 31 14.98 -7.24 9.27
N LYS A 32 13.94 -8.09 9.28
CA LYS A 32 14.08 -9.52 8.95
C LYS A 32 14.24 -9.78 7.44
N GLN A 33 13.87 -8.84 6.57
CA GLN A 33 13.93 -8.98 5.10
C GLN A 33 13.29 -10.30 4.61
N SER A 34 12.07 -10.57 5.05
CA SER A 34 11.35 -11.81 4.67
C SER A 34 10.81 -11.72 3.23
N LYS A 35 10.88 -12.83 2.48
CA LYS A 35 10.32 -12.92 1.11
C LYS A 35 8.79 -12.79 1.06
N ILE A 36 8.14 -13.15 2.18
CA ILE A 36 6.69 -13.07 2.35
C ILE A 36 6.44 -12.31 3.65
N LEU A 37 5.67 -11.23 3.56
CA LEU A 37 5.23 -10.41 4.68
C LEU A 37 3.72 -10.55 4.82
N VAL A 38 3.27 -10.90 6.03
CA VAL A 38 1.84 -10.91 6.36
C VAL A 38 1.58 -9.80 7.36
N ILE A 39 0.66 -8.91 7.03
CA ILE A 39 0.27 -7.77 7.85
C ILE A 39 -1.18 -7.98 8.26
N ASP A 40 -1.39 -8.29 9.53
CA ASP A 40 -2.72 -8.47 10.11
C ASP A 40 -3.05 -7.26 10.99
N GLU A 41 -3.82 -6.31 10.43
CA GLU A 41 -4.24 -5.07 11.10
C GLU A 41 -3.13 -4.32 11.86
N ALA A 42 -1.89 -4.39 11.37
CA ALA A 42 -0.71 -3.98 12.13
C ALA A 42 -0.67 -2.47 12.44
N THR A 43 -1.52 -1.66 11.82
CA THR A 43 -1.61 -0.20 12.01
C THR A 43 -2.93 0.26 12.64
N ALA A 44 -3.73 -0.65 13.21
CA ALA A 44 -5.03 -0.32 13.80
C ALA A 44 -4.98 0.71 14.94
N ASN A 45 -3.86 0.82 15.67
CA ASN A 45 -3.71 1.76 16.80
C ASN A 45 -2.76 2.92 16.47
N VAL A 46 -2.64 3.25 15.19
CA VAL A 46 -1.75 4.29 14.67
C VAL A 46 -2.60 5.36 13.97
N ASP A 47 -2.21 6.63 14.07
CA ASP A 47 -2.91 7.73 13.40
C ASP A 47 -2.75 7.67 11.87
N ASN A 48 -3.65 8.35 11.14
CA ASN A 48 -3.67 8.30 9.68
C ASN A 48 -2.36 8.77 9.03
N ALA A 49 -1.71 9.82 9.56
CA ALA A 49 -0.50 10.35 8.97
C ALA A 49 0.68 9.37 9.14
N THR A 50 0.79 8.76 10.33
CA THR A 50 1.80 7.73 10.59
C THR A 50 1.52 6.46 9.80
N ASP A 51 0.27 6.05 9.62
CA ASP A 51 -0.10 4.90 8.79
C ASP A 51 0.32 5.10 7.32
N GLU A 52 0.08 6.28 6.74
CA GLU A 52 0.55 6.60 5.39
C GLU A 52 2.08 6.42 5.24
N LEU A 53 2.85 6.90 6.23
CA LEU A 53 4.30 6.73 6.26
C LEU A 53 4.71 5.25 6.39
N ILE A 54 4.00 4.48 7.20
CA ILE A 54 4.20 3.03 7.35
C ILE A 54 3.96 2.32 6.03
N GLN A 55 2.83 2.59 5.37
CA GLN A 55 2.49 1.95 4.10
C GLN A 55 3.51 2.30 3.02
N GLN A 56 3.97 3.55 2.98
CA GLN A 56 5.03 3.96 2.07
C GLN A 56 6.35 3.22 2.36
N ALA A 57 6.74 3.09 3.63
CA ALA A 57 7.94 2.36 4.02
C ALA A 57 7.85 0.87 3.67
N ILE A 58 6.68 0.23 3.88
CA ILE A 58 6.45 -1.16 3.50
C ILE A 58 6.62 -1.32 1.99
N ARG A 59 5.92 -0.49 1.19
CA ARG A 59 6.03 -0.53 -0.27
C ARG A 59 7.48 -0.34 -0.73
N ASP A 60 8.21 0.58 -0.11
CA ASP A 60 9.59 0.86 -0.53
C ASP A 60 10.58 -0.24 -0.14
N LYS A 61 10.41 -0.85 1.04
CA LYS A 61 11.33 -1.88 1.55
C LYS A 61 11.00 -3.29 1.06
N PHE A 62 9.77 -3.54 0.65
CA PHE A 62 9.28 -4.86 0.24
C PHE A 62 8.86 -4.94 -1.23
N LYS A 63 9.39 -4.08 -2.12
CA LYS A 63 9.07 -4.11 -3.57
C LYS A 63 9.24 -5.50 -4.21
N GLU A 64 10.25 -6.23 -3.78
CA GLU A 64 10.61 -7.56 -4.31
C GLU A 64 10.03 -8.72 -3.46
N CYS A 65 9.15 -8.42 -2.51
CA CYS A 65 8.56 -9.40 -1.60
C CYS A 65 7.05 -9.48 -1.78
N THR A 66 6.47 -10.63 -1.49
CA THR A 66 5.01 -10.77 -1.46
C THR A 66 4.48 -10.18 -0.15
N VAL A 67 3.61 -9.19 -0.23
CA VAL A 67 2.93 -8.61 0.92
C VAL A 67 1.45 -9.01 0.89
N LEU A 68 1.01 -9.71 1.94
CA LEU A 68 -0.40 -10.03 2.18
C LEU A 68 -0.90 -9.18 3.34
N THR A 69 -1.84 -8.28 3.06
CA THR A 69 -2.41 -7.37 4.04
C THR A 69 -3.87 -7.72 4.32
N ILE A 70 -4.19 -7.95 5.59
CA ILE A 70 -5.54 -8.05 6.12
C ILE A 70 -5.84 -6.70 6.79
N ALA A 71 -6.87 -6.01 6.31
CA ALA A 71 -7.24 -4.71 6.84
C ALA A 71 -8.75 -4.49 6.81
N HIS A 72 -9.24 -3.80 7.84
CA HIS A 72 -10.57 -3.19 7.86
C HIS A 72 -10.58 -1.77 7.28
N ARG A 73 -9.42 -1.16 7.03
CA ARG A 73 -9.27 0.19 6.46
C ARG A 73 -9.00 0.08 4.96
N LEU A 74 -9.97 0.51 4.15
CA LEU A 74 -9.87 0.43 2.69
C LEU A 74 -8.68 1.23 2.13
N ARG A 75 -8.36 2.37 2.76
CA ARG A 75 -7.20 3.21 2.40
C ARG A 75 -5.86 2.46 2.46
N THR A 76 -5.76 1.44 3.30
CA THR A 76 -4.56 0.62 3.48
C THR A 76 -4.39 -0.42 2.37
N VAL A 77 -5.46 -0.81 1.67
CA VAL A 77 -5.46 -1.90 0.68
C VAL A 77 -5.79 -1.44 -0.73
N ILE A 78 -6.28 -0.21 -0.91
CA ILE A 78 -6.75 0.32 -2.20
C ILE A 78 -5.65 0.40 -3.28
N ASP A 79 -4.39 0.46 -2.86
CA ASP A 79 -3.22 0.52 -3.73
C ASP A 79 -2.51 -0.83 -3.88
N SER A 80 -3.13 -1.92 -3.42
CA SER A 80 -2.63 -3.28 -3.61
C SER A 80 -2.77 -3.73 -5.07
N ASP A 81 -1.89 -4.64 -5.50
CA ASP A 81 -1.92 -5.20 -6.86
C ASP A 81 -3.23 -5.93 -7.17
N ARG A 82 -3.78 -6.62 -6.16
CA ARG A 82 -5.07 -7.33 -6.20
C ARG A 82 -5.73 -7.26 -4.83
N ILE A 83 -7.05 -7.30 -4.81
CA ILE A 83 -7.88 -7.37 -3.60
C ILE A 83 -8.68 -8.66 -3.63
N LEU A 84 -8.66 -9.37 -2.51
CA LEU A 84 -9.46 -10.56 -2.24
C LEU A 84 -10.55 -10.20 -1.25
N VAL A 85 -11.81 -10.35 -1.65
CA VAL A 85 -12.97 -10.17 -0.77
C VAL A 85 -13.44 -11.55 -0.31
N LEU A 86 -13.45 -11.75 1.01
CA LEU A 86 -13.88 -12.99 1.65
C LEU A 86 -15.18 -12.75 2.42
N SER A 87 -16.10 -13.71 2.36
CA SER A 87 -17.29 -13.75 3.21
C SER A 87 -17.70 -15.18 3.50
N ASN A 88 -18.07 -15.47 4.75
CA ASN A 88 -18.53 -16.80 5.17
C ASN A 88 -17.60 -17.97 4.80
N GLY A 89 -16.28 -17.72 4.74
CA GLY A 89 -15.28 -18.73 4.37
C GLY A 89 -15.13 -18.96 2.86
N GLU A 90 -15.84 -18.19 2.03
CA GLU A 90 -15.77 -18.25 0.57
C GLU A 90 -15.14 -16.99 -0.03
N VAL A 91 -14.51 -17.15 -1.19
CA VAL A 91 -14.02 -16.05 -2.01
C VAL A 91 -15.19 -15.48 -2.78
N LEU A 92 -15.56 -14.24 -2.49
CA LEU A 92 -16.59 -13.53 -3.24
C LEU A 92 -16.01 -12.89 -4.51
N GLU A 93 -14.85 -12.23 -4.38
CA GLU A 93 -14.26 -11.44 -5.45
C GLU A 93 -12.73 -11.47 -5.35
N PHE A 94 -12.07 -11.48 -6.51
CA PHE A 94 -10.62 -11.39 -6.59
C PHE A 94 -10.18 -10.71 -7.89
N ASP A 95 -9.79 -9.45 -7.82
CA ASP A 95 -9.28 -8.70 -8.98
C ASP A 95 -8.51 -7.44 -8.53
N THR A 96 -8.06 -6.61 -9.48
CA THR A 96 -7.49 -5.29 -9.22
C THR A 96 -8.53 -4.37 -8.59
N PRO A 97 -8.10 -3.43 -7.71
CA PRO A 97 -9.00 -2.44 -7.12
C PRO A 97 -9.83 -1.68 -8.17
N SER A 98 -9.21 -1.31 -9.30
CA SER A 98 -9.88 -0.62 -10.40
C SER A 98 -10.93 -1.46 -11.11
N SER A 99 -10.71 -2.78 -11.28
CA SER A 99 -11.67 -3.68 -11.93
C SER A 99 -12.88 -3.90 -11.04
N LEU A 100 -12.64 -4.16 -9.74
CA LEU A 100 -13.70 -4.31 -8.75
C LEU A 100 -14.57 -3.03 -8.67
N LEU A 101 -13.93 -1.85 -8.63
CA LEU A 101 -14.62 -0.56 -8.57
C LEU A 101 -15.38 -0.15 -9.84
N ALA A 102 -15.04 -0.73 -10.99
CA ALA A 102 -15.76 -0.52 -12.24
C ALA A 102 -17.10 -1.28 -12.27
N ASN A 103 -17.22 -2.35 -11.48
CA ASN A 103 -18.46 -3.07 -11.32
C ASN A 103 -19.30 -2.46 -10.18
N SER A 104 -20.41 -1.82 -10.53
CA SER A 104 -21.35 -1.24 -9.55
C SER A 104 -21.99 -2.29 -8.64
N ASN A 105 -22.07 -3.55 -9.08
CA ASN A 105 -22.64 -4.65 -8.29
C ASN A 105 -21.58 -5.40 -7.47
N SER A 106 -20.33 -4.93 -7.46
CA SER A 106 -19.26 -5.54 -6.67
C SER A 106 -19.47 -5.32 -5.17
N TYR A 107 -19.15 -6.34 -4.38
CA TYR A 107 -19.14 -6.25 -2.92
C TYR A 107 -18.09 -5.23 -2.47
N PHE A 108 -16.90 -5.22 -3.09
CA PHE A 108 -15.88 -4.21 -2.84
C PHE A 108 -16.37 -2.79 -3.12
N THR A 109 -17.08 -2.56 -4.23
CA THR A 109 -17.69 -1.26 -4.53
C THR A 109 -18.64 -0.81 -3.43
N SER A 110 -19.48 -1.74 -2.94
CA SER A 110 -20.41 -1.47 -1.85
C SER A 110 -19.68 -1.10 -0.54
N LEU A 111 -18.56 -1.76 -0.23
CA LEU A 111 -17.73 -1.41 0.93
C LEU A 111 -17.15 0.00 0.82
N VAL A 112 -16.66 0.37 -0.38
CA VAL A 112 -16.11 1.71 -0.63
C VAL A 112 -17.18 2.77 -0.48
N GLU A 113 -18.39 2.54 -0.99
CA GLU A 113 -19.50 3.49 -0.87
C GLU A 113 -19.96 3.71 0.58
N GLN A 114 -19.82 2.70 1.45
CA GLN A 114 -20.12 2.82 2.88
C GLN A 114 -19.13 3.71 3.64
N THR A 115 -17.97 4.05 3.08
CA THR A 115 -17.00 4.96 3.71
C THR A 115 -17.41 6.44 3.65
N GLY A 116 -18.48 6.75 2.91
CA GLY A 116 -18.98 8.11 2.69
C GLY A 116 -18.45 8.73 1.41
N SER A 117 -19.19 9.69 0.84
CA SER A 117 -18.97 10.18 -0.53
C SER A 117 -17.55 10.71 -0.79
N ASN A 118 -17.01 11.50 0.14
CA ASN A 118 -15.68 12.10 -0.02
C ASN A 118 -14.57 11.04 0.00
N GLU A 119 -14.66 10.08 0.92
CA GLU A 119 -13.65 9.01 1.03
C GLU A 119 -13.76 8.04 -0.15
N ALA A 120 -14.99 7.71 -0.59
CA ALA A 120 -15.20 6.87 -1.75
C ALA A 120 -14.61 7.46 -3.04
N GLU A 121 -14.78 8.77 -3.27
CA GLU A 121 -14.18 9.47 -4.42
C GLU A 121 -12.65 9.47 -4.35
N TYR A 122 -12.10 9.69 -3.16
CA TYR A 122 -10.66 9.63 -2.91
C TYR A 122 -10.10 8.22 -3.18
N LEU A 123 -10.73 7.16 -2.67
CA LEU A 123 -10.34 5.77 -2.88
C LEU A 123 -10.41 5.38 -4.36
N ARG A 124 -11.44 5.83 -5.09
CA ARG A 124 -11.54 5.62 -6.55
C ARG A 124 -10.39 6.29 -7.30
N THR A 125 -9.99 7.49 -6.88
CA THR A 125 -8.85 8.19 -7.47
C THR A 125 -7.54 7.44 -7.23
N LEU A 126 -7.33 6.89 -6.03
CA LEU A 126 -6.17 6.07 -5.71
C LEU A 126 -6.11 4.77 -6.53
N ALA A 127 -7.23 4.05 -6.65
CA ALA A 127 -7.32 2.81 -7.41
C ALA A 127 -7.01 2.98 -8.91
N ASN A 128 -7.34 4.15 -9.48
CA ASN A 128 -7.06 4.44 -10.89
C ASN A 128 -5.59 4.81 -11.15
N ARG A 129 -4.89 5.39 -10.15
CA ARG A 129 -3.45 5.70 -10.24
C ARG A 129 -2.60 4.44 -10.40
N THR A 130 -2.92 3.38 -9.66
CA THR A 130 -2.20 2.10 -9.75
C THR A 130 -2.31 1.48 -11.14
N ASN A 131 -3.50 1.54 -11.77
CA ASN A 131 -3.71 1.00 -13.12
C ASN A 131 -2.85 1.71 -14.20
N LEU A 132 -2.65 3.03 -14.08
CA LEU A 132 -1.79 3.80 -15.00
C LEU A 132 -0.31 3.43 -14.88
N ASN A 133 0.17 3.18 -13.66
CA ASN A 133 1.55 2.76 -13.42
C ASN A 133 1.82 1.33 -13.90
N THR A 134 0.83 0.42 -13.84
CA THR A 134 1.00 -0.94 -14.37
C THR A 134 1.00 -0.95 -15.90
N LYS A 135 0.23 -0.07 -16.55
CA LYS A 135 0.16 0.03 -18.03
C LYS A 135 1.44 0.58 -18.66
N SER A 136 2.15 1.49 -18.01
CA SER A 136 3.42 2.02 -18.52
C SER A 136 4.57 1.00 -18.49
N VAL A 137 4.50 -0.02 -17.64
CA VAL A 137 5.48 -1.13 -17.60
C VAL A 137 5.21 -2.15 -18.71
N ALA A 138 3.95 -2.39 -19.09
CA ALA A 138 3.58 -3.38 -20.10
C ALA A 138 3.96 -2.98 -21.55
N GLN A 139 4.41 -1.74 -21.79
CA GLN A 139 4.69 -1.23 -23.14
C GLN A 139 6.19 -1.14 -23.50
N LYS A 140 7.10 -1.68 -22.67
CA LYS A 140 8.56 -1.65 -22.92
C LYS A 140 9.18 -3.00 -23.34
N THR A 141 8.42 -3.90 -23.96
CA THR A 141 8.99 -5.17 -24.46
C THR A 141 8.51 -5.51 -25.86
N THR A 142 8.93 -4.68 -26.82
CA THR A 142 9.26 -5.13 -28.19
C THR A 142 10.52 -4.41 -28.58
N ILE A 143 11.67 -5.01 -28.26
CA ILE A 143 12.94 -4.67 -28.88
C ILE A 143 13.04 -5.63 -30.06
N ASP A 144 12.78 -5.12 -31.26
CA ASP A 144 13.23 -5.74 -32.51
C ASP A 144 13.80 -4.60 -33.36
N ASP A 145 15.12 -4.68 -33.51
CA ASP A 145 16.05 -4.02 -34.43
C ASP A 145 15.74 -2.62 -34.99
N GLY A 146 16.56 -1.66 -34.56
CA GLY A 146 16.83 -0.40 -35.27
C GLY A 146 16.96 0.80 -34.34
N ASP A 147 18.15 1.41 -34.32
CA ASP A 147 18.54 2.67 -33.65
C ASP A 147 17.44 3.77 -33.74
N ILE A 148 17.26 4.74 -32.82
CA ILE A 148 18.14 5.88 -32.48
C ILE A 148 17.69 6.52 -31.12
N ILE A 149 18.63 6.98 -30.29
CA ILE A 149 18.49 8.00 -29.22
C ILE A 149 19.18 9.29 -29.74
N PRO A 150 18.94 10.55 -29.28
CA PRO A 150 17.82 11.25 -28.65
C PRO A 150 17.40 12.54 -29.41
N ILE A 151 16.41 13.30 -28.94
CA ILE A 151 16.53 14.77 -28.94
C ILE A 151 15.86 15.39 -27.71
N MET A 152 16.68 16.11 -26.95
CA MET A 152 16.29 17.11 -25.96
C MET A 152 15.38 18.15 -26.63
N ASN A 153 14.28 18.52 -26.00
CA ASN A 153 13.40 19.55 -26.53
C ASN A 153 13.87 20.93 -26.06
N GLU A 154 14.34 21.76 -27.00
CA GLU A 154 14.73 23.15 -26.79
C GLU A 154 13.51 24.04 -26.52
N SER A 155 13.03 24.08 -25.28
CA SER A 155 12.01 25.07 -24.88
C SER A 155 12.07 25.49 -23.42
N ASP A 156 13.20 25.31 -22.72
CA ASP A 156 13.34 25.74 -21.32
C ASP A 156 14.37 26.88 -21.15
N PRO A 157 13.97 28.14 -21.32
CA PRO A 157 14.83 29.29 -21.04
C PRO A 157 14.52 29.84 -19.63
N LEU A 158 15.12 29.27 -18.58
CA LEU A 158 15.32 29.92 -17.26
C LEU A 158 16.14 29.04 -16.30
N LEU A 159 17.45 28.96 -16.54
CA LEU A 159 18.44 28.66 -15.51
C LEU A 159 19.70 29.49 -15.78
N MET A 160 19.56 30.80 -15.51
CA MET A 160 20.67 31.70 -15.25
C MET A 160 20.45 32.33 -13.88
#